data_AF-A0A948VSZ6-F1
#
_entry.id   AF-A0A948VSZ6-F1
#
_cell.length_a   1.000
_cell.length_b   1.000
_cell.length_c   1.000
_cell.angle_alpha   90.00
_cell.angle_beta   90.00
_cell.angle_gamma   90.00
#
_symmetry.space_group_name_H-M   'P 1'
#
loop_
_entity.id
_entity.type
_entity.pdbx_description
1 polymer ?
#
loop_
_entity_poly.entity_id
_entity_poly.type
_entity_poly.pdbx_seq_one_letter_code
_entity_poly.pdbx_strand_id
1 'polypeptide(L)'
;MIRVWSDSKSAGVLDRLQPRGATFAYDPRAASERAVSVTMPVRTTSWDSHFGLLPIFEMNLPEGALRERLIRRFAKATGSFDDLDLLSVVGRTQIGRLRYSGLDDTLDEDVPFQSIDDILRARRDGELFTYLLDRYATHSGLSGVQPKVMIRALGEKISDLKVRNSPSIMSATHIVKMWDEDEYPELAANEFFCLNVAKKLGLEVPPFQLSDDGGAIVIERFDVIDDTYLGFEDFCVLNALGTADKYKGSYETRLFKRVREFMAPTDTPSVLEKLFRLFALNCAIRNGDAHLKNFGITYPQVQGDLSIAPVYDLVTTSAYIPNDPMALTLDGSTRWPDRKRLIELAHVRCELTPRKAEAHLEAVADAMADVAPDLKRYFADREHEVGQRIIAAWETGIKDSLGLIRGLVPAEKPAQEKRKLASSDGLLLEYLRQQGGSVTGSIRALASELDMPPSTLNASIKRLRERGLVARDGQEITLIPREV
;
A
#
# COMPACT_ATOMS: atom_id res chain seq x y z
N MET A 1 -23.74 -28.45 -0.08
CA MET A 1 -22.79 -28.84 0.98
C MET A 1 -21.36 -28.74 0.48
N ILE A 2 -20.50 -28.10 1.27
CA ILE A 2 -19.07 -27.92 1.05
C ILE A 2 -18.35 -28.39 2.32
N ARG A 3 -17.29 -29.18 2.16
CA ARG A 3 -16.42 -29.56 3.28
C ARG A 3 -15.46 -28.42 3.57
N VAL A 4 -15.37 -28.03 4.84
CA VAL A 4 -14.44 -27.01 5.32
C VAL A 4 -13.27 -27.69 6.01
N TRP A 5 -12.07 -27.29 5.64
CA TRP A 5 -10.83 -27.81 6.19
C TRP A 5 -10.07 -26.70 6.92
N SER A 6 -9.40 -27.07 8.01
CA SER A 6 -8.53 -26.22 8.82
C SER A 6 -7.23 -27.00 9.03
N ASP A 7 -6.08 -26.43 8.66
CA ASP A 7 -4.76 -27.09 8.54
C ASP A 7 -4.84 -28.49 7.89
N SER A 8 -5.46 -28.58 6.72
CA SER A 8 -5.59 -29.83 5.97
C SER A 8 -6.35 -30.96 6.68
N LYS A 9 -7.03 -30.68 7.80
CA LYS A 9 -7.97 -31.62 8.45
C LYS A 9 -9.39 -31.10 8.35
N SER A 10 -10.34 -32.03 8.22
CA SER A 10 -11.77 -31.71 8.22
C SER A 10 -12.13 -30.96 9.51
N ALA A 11 -12.77 -29.80 9.35
CA ALA A 11 -13.32 -29.03 10.45
C ALA A 11 -14.84 -29.24 10.54
N GLY A 12 -15.52 -29.33 9.41
CA GLY A 12 -16.97 -29.49 9.35
C GLY A 12 -17.54 -29.31 7.95
N VAL A 13 -18.86 -29.09 7.89
CA VAL A 13 -19.62 -28.94 6.65
C VAL A 13 -20.39 -27.62 6.66
N LEU A 14 -20.25 -26.88 5.57
CA LEU A 14 -21.00 -25.67 5.24
C LEU A 14 -22.10 -26.02 4.24
N ASP A 15 -23.33 -25.58 4.48
CA ASP A 15 -24.46 -25.79 3.58
C ASP A 15 -25.41 -24.60 3.50
N ARG A 16 -26.33 -24.64 2.55
CA ARG A 16 -27.39 -23.63 2.41
C ARG A 16 -28.42 -23.80 3.52
N LEU A 17 -28.82 -22.68 4.14
CA LEU A 17 -29.89 -22.61 5.12
C LEU A 17 -31.06 -21.81 4.54
N GLN A 18 -32.17 -22.49 4.24
CA GLN A 18 -33.31 -21.88 3.52
C GLN A 18 -32.85 -21.24 2.18
N PRO A 19 -33.65 -20.42 1.44
CA PRO A 19 -33.26 -20.00 0.09
C PRO A 19 -32.16 -18.93 0.02
N ARG A 20 -31.71 -18.37 1.16
CA ARG A 20 -30.75 -17.25 1.19
C ARG A 20 -29.70 -17.29 2.29
N GLY A 21 -29.76 -18.24 3.22
CA GLY A 21 -28.85 -18.33 4.34
C GLY A 21 -27.79 -19.42 4.17
N ALA A 22 -26.91 -19.54 5.17
CA ALA A 22 -25.91 -20.58 5.25
C ALA A 22 -25.85 -21.14 6.68
N THR A 23 -25.54 -22.42 6.81
CA THR A 23 -25.32 -23.10 8.09
C THR A 23 -23.99 -23.83 8.06
N PHE A 24 -23.23 -23.73 9.13
CA PHE A 24 -21.98 -24.45 9.31
C PHE A 24 -22.03 -25.30 10.58
N ALA A 25 -21.81 -26.60 10.42
CA ALA A 25 -21.69 -27.53 11.53
C ALA A 25 -20.27 -28.09 11.58
N TYR A 26 -19.66 -28.01 12.76
CA TYR A 26 -18.41 -28.72 13.03
C TYR A 26 -18.62 -30.23 12.98
N ASP A 27 -17.57 -30.97 12.64
CA ASP A 27 -17.58 -32.42 12.76
C ASP A 27 -17.88 -32.83 14.22
N PRO A 28 -18.67 -33.89 14.50
CA PRO A 28 -19.14 -34.23 15.85
C PRO A 28 -18.05 -34.45 16.91
N ARG A 29 -16.79 -34.63 16.49
CA ARG A 29 -15.61 -34.83 17.35
C ARG A 29 -14.47 -33.87 16.98
N ALA A 30 -14.77 -32.74 16.34
CA ALA A 30 -13.78 -31.71 16.06
C ALA A 30 -13.16 -31.23 17.39
N ALA A 31 -11.83 -31.25 17.44
CA ALA A 31 -11.08 -30.67 18.55
C ALA A 31 -11.05 -29.13 18.43
N SER A 32 -10.78 -28.40 19.51
CA SER A 32 -10.87 -26.93 19.51
C SER A 32 -9.90 -26.27 18.54
N GLU A 33 -8.80 -26.93 18.20
CA GLU A 33 -7.81 -26.48 17.21
C GLU A 33 -8.37 -26.48 15.77
N ARG A 34 -9.51 -27.15 15.53
CA ARG A 34 -10.24 -27.12 14.25
C ARG A 34 -11.17 -25.91 14.13
N ALA A 35 -11.24 -25.04 15.13
CA ALA A 35 -12.00 -23.80 15.04
C ALA A 35 -11.63 -23.04 13.76
N VAL A 36 -12.66 -22.60 13.02
CA VAL A 36 -12.49 -21.91 11.73
C VAL A 36 -12.30 -20.40 11.90
N SER A 37 -12.75 -19.83 13.02
CA SER A 37 -12.59 -18.40 13.34
C SER A 37 -12.54 -18.18 14.84
N VAL A 38 -11.87 -17.11 15.27
CA VAL A 38 -11.89 -16.61 16.66
C VAL A 38 -13.28 -16.21 17.14
N THR A 39 -14.20 -15.94 16.21
CA THR A 39 -15.61 -15.64 16.49
C THR A 39 -16.52 -16.86 16.45
N MET A 40 -16.01 -18.01 15.99
CA MET A 40 -16.77 -19.25 15.81
C MET A 40 -16.08 -20.42 16.50
N PRO A 41 -16.01 -20.47 17.84
CA PRO A 41 -15.42 -21.62 18.54
C PRO A 41 -16.14 -22.93 18.24
N VAL A 42 -15.42 -24.05 18.37
CA VAL A 42 -15.97 -25.39 18.16
C VAL A 42 -17.10 -25.66 19.15
N ARG A 43 -18.26 -26.06 18.63
CA ARG A 43 -19.45 -26.44 19.40
C ARG A 43 -20.31 -27.42 18.60
N THR A 44 -21.21 -28.12 19.27
CA THR A 44 -22.14 -29.08 18.66
C THR A 44 -23.25 -28.42 17.86
N THR A 45 -23.75 -27.26 18.30
CA THR A 45 -24.80 -26.51 17.60
C THR A 45 -24.25 -25.81 16.36
N SER A 46 -24.97 -25.91 15.25
CA SER A 46 -24.61 -25.19 14.02
C SER A 46 -24.47 -23.69 14.22
N TRP A 47 -23.63 -23.07 13.39
CA TRP A 47 -23.55 -21.64 13.21
C TRP A 47 -24.38 -21.25 12.00
N ASP A 48 -25.44 -20.47 12.23
CA ASP A 48 -26.43 -20.15 11.21
C ASP A 48 -26.37 -18.67 10.85
N SER A 49 -26.38 -18.40 9.55
CA SER A 49 -26.68 -17.09 8.99
C SER A 49 -27.99 -17.17 8.21
N HIS A 50 -28.93 -16.27 8.51
CA HIS A 50 -30.21 -16.19 7.81
C HIS A 50 -30.10 -15.53 6.44
N PHE A 51 -28.99 -14.83 6.16
CA PHE A 51 -28.73 -14.14 4.91
C PHE A 51 -27.23 -14.17 4.57
N GLY A 52 -26.88 -14.71 3.41
CA GLY A 52 -25.50 -14.83 2.95
C GLY A 52 -24.69 -15.86 3.75
N LEU A 53 -23.38 -15.89 3.46
CA LEU A 53 -22.42 -16.71 4.17
C LEU A 53 -22.10 -16.13 5.56
N LEU A 54 -21.54 -16.96 6.45
CA LEU A 54 -20.92 -16.44 7.66
C LEU A 54 -19.65 -15.64 7.30
N PRO A 55 -19.33 -14.55 8.01
CA PRO A 55 -18.25 -13.63 7.63
C PRO A 55 -16.91 -14.29 7.31
N ILE A 56 -16.48 -15.28 8.10
CA ILE A 56 -15.23 -16.00 7.87
C ILE A 56 -15.18 -16.72 6.51
N PHE A 57 -16.31 -17.24 6.04
CA PHE A 57 -16.40 -17.94 4.75
C PHE A 57 -16.59 -16.98 3.57
N GLU A 58 -17.11 -15.78 3.83
CA GLU A 58 -17.26 -14.70 2.84
C GLU A 58 -15.96 -13.91 2.64
N MET A 59 -15.15 -13.78 3.69
CA MET A 59 -14.03 -12.85 3.82
C MET A 59 -13.09 -12.81 2.61
N ASN A 60 -12.78 -13.97 2.05
CA ASN A 60 -11.81 -14.15 0.96
C ASN A 60 -12.47 -14.35 -0.41
N LEU A 61 -13.79 -14.24 -0.51
CA LEU A 61 -14.45 -14.32 -1.80
C LEU A 61 -14.00 -13.14 -2.69
N PRO A 62 -13.77 -13.40 -4.00
CA PRO A 62 -13.52 -12.36 -4.96
C PRO A 62 -14.59 -11.28 -4.94
N GLU A 63 -14.18 -10.02 -5.11
CA GLU A 63 -15.06 -8.87 -5.32
C GLU A 63 -14.87 -8.31 -6.75
N GLY A 64 -15.68 -7.33 -7.13
CA GLY A 64 -15.52 -6.54 -8.35
C GLY A 64 -15.44 -7.36 -9.64
N ALA A 65 -14.54 -6.96 -10.54
CA ALA A 65 -14.42 -7.51 -11.89
C ALA A 65 -14.12 -9.02 -11.90
N LEU A 66 -13.31 -9.52 -10.96
CA LEU A 66 -12.99 -10.94 -10.86
C LEU A 66 -14.24 -11.76 -10.52
N ARG A 67 -15.03 -11.29 -9.54
CA ARG A 67 -16.31 -11.93 -9.17
C ARG A 67 -17.26 -11.99 -10.36
N GLU A 68 -17.45 -10.86 -11.05
CA GLU A 68 -18.33 -10.81 -12.23
C GLU A 68 -17.87 -11.75 -13.34
N ARG A 69 -16.57 -11.84 -13.59
CA ARG A 69 -15.99 -12.71 -14.62
C ARG A 69 -16.24 -14.18 -14.29
N LEU A 70 -16.04 -14.58 -13.03
CA LEU A 70 -16.32 -15.95 -12.57
C LEU A 70 -17.81 -16.27 -12.68
N ILE A 71 -18.70 -15.36 -12.24
CA ILE A 71 -20.15 -15.53 -12.39
C ILE A 71 -20.51 -15.73 -13.87
N ARG A 72 -20.05 -14.86 -14.78
CA ARG A 72 -20.35 -14.97 -16.22
C ARG A 72 -19.85 -16.28 -16.83
N ARG A 73 -18.71 -16.80 -16.36
CA ARG A 73 -18.11 -18.05 -16.85
C ARG A 73 -18.91 -19.28 -16.42
N PHE A 74 -19.40 -19.33 -15.18
CA PHE A 74 -20.01 -20.53 -14.61
C PHE A 74 -21.53 -20.51 -14.56
N ALA A 75 -22.17 -19.34 -14.45
CA ALA A 75 -23.63 -19.24 -14.30
C ALA A 75 -24.41 -19.84 -15.47
N LYS A 76 -23.86 -19.82 -16.69
CA LYS A 76 -24.50 -20.44 -17.87
C LYS A 76 -24.60 -21.96 -17.77
N ALA A 77 -23.69 -22.61 -17.03
CA ALA A 77 -23.66 -24.06 -16.89
C ALA A 77 -24.53 -24.56 -15.72
N THR A 78 -24.69 -23.75 -14.67
CA THR A 78 -25.34 -24.16 -13.41
C THR A 78 -26.74 -23.59 -13.22
N GLY A 79 -27.17 -22.61 -14.02
CA GLY A 79 -28.51 -21.98 -13.94
C GLY A 79 -28.68 -20.99 -12.78
N SER A 80 -28.05 -21.25 -11.64
CA SER A 80 -27.81 -20.30 -10.54
C SER A 80 -26.35 -20.36 -10.11
N PHE A 81 -25.80 -19.23 -9.64
CA PHE A 81 -24.44 -19.15 -9.13
C PHE A 81 -24.40 -18.19 -7.94
N ASP A 82 -24.40 -18.75 -6.74
CA ASP A 82 -24.37 -17.98 -5.49
C ASP A 82 -22.97 -17.98 -4.85
N ASP A 83 -22.84 -17.35 -3.68
CA ASP A 83 -21.55 -17.25 -2.98
C ASP A 83 -21.01 -18.60 -2.51
N LEU A 84 -21.88 -19.59 -2.26
CA LEU A 84 -21.46 -20.94 -1.93
C LEU A 84 -20.88 -21.64 -3.17
N ASP A 85 -21.51 -21.46 -4.33
CA ASP A 85 -20.98 -21.95 -5.61
C ASP A 85 -19.63 -21.29 -5.92
N LEU A 86 -19.50 -19.98 -5.73
CA LEU A 86 -18.23 -19.27 -5.89
C LEU A 86 -17.16 -19.81 -4.95
N LEU A 87 -17.49 -20.06 -3.68
CA LEU A 87 -16.58 -20.66 -2.70
C LEU A 87 -16.12 -22.07 -3.12
N SER A 88 -16.99 -22.86 -3.76
CA SER A 88 -16.60 -24.18 -4.27
C SER A 88 -15.57 -24.11 -5.40
N VAL A 89 -15.55 -23.00 -6.16
CA VAL A 89 -14.60 -22.78 -7.26
C VAL A 89 -13.26 -22.28 -6.74
N VAL A 90 -13.25 -21.23 -5.91
CA VAL A 90 -12.01 -20.54 -5.50
C VAL A 90 -11.48 -21.00 -4.14
N GLY A 91 -12.27 -21.74 -3.37
CA GLY A 91 -11.99 -22.06 -1.97
C GLY A 91 -10.85 -23.06 -1.75
N ARG A 92 -10.34 -23.70 -2.80
CA ARG A 92 -9.14 -24.55 -2.70
C ARG A 92 -7.86 -23.75 -2.49
N THR A 93 -7.91 -22.44 -2.69
CA THR A 93 -6.78 -21.53 -2.59
C THR A 93 -7.26 -20.21 -2.04
N GLN A 94 -7.05 -19.99 -0.75
CA GLN A 94 -7.39 -18.75 -0.05
C GLN A 94 -6.23 -18.27 0.84
N ILE A 95 -6.32 -17.01 1.27
CA ILE A 95 -5.54 -16.50 2.39
C ILE A 95 -6.01 -17.22 3.67
N GLY A 96 -5.04 -17.53 4.52
CA GLY A 96 -5.21 -18.19 5.79
C GLY A 96 -5.24 -19.71 5.67
N ARG A 97 -5.54 -20.35 6.80
CA ARG A 97 -5.55 -21.81 7.00
C ARG A 97 -6.81 -22.55 6.54
N LEU A 98 -7.83 -21.85 6.06
CA LEU A 98 -9.09 -22.46 5.65
C LEU A 98 -9.10 -22.88 4.18
N ARG A 99 -9.63 -24.06 3.90
CA ARG A 99 -9.84 -24.58 2.55
C ARG A 99 -11.22 -25.19 2.40
N TYR A 100 -11.68 -25.26 1.16
CA TYR A 100 -13.02 -25.72 0.83
C TYR A 100 -12.98 -26.72 -0.32
N SER A 101 -13.78 -27.77 -0.24
CA SER A 101 -13.89 -28.78 -1.29
C SER A 101 -15.32 -29.34 -1.39
N GLY A 102 -15.59 -30.11 -2.44
CA GLY A 102 -16.73 -31.03 -2.44
C GLY A 102 -16.66 -32.02 -1.27
N LEU A 103 -17.80 -32.62 -0.91
CA LEU A 103 -17.87 -33.55 0.24
C LEU A 103 -16.97 -34.77 0.08
N ASP A 104 -16.85 -35.28 -1.14
CA ASP A 104 -16.10 -36.50 -1.50
C ASP A 104 -14.76 -36.20 -2.20
N ASP A 105 -14.41 -34.90 -2.34
CA ASP A 105 -13.17 -34.46 -2.95
C ASP A 105 -12.00 -34.53 -1.95
N THR A 106 -10.81 -34.87 -2.46
CA THR A 106 -9.53 -34.68 -1.77
C THR A 106 -9.05 -33.22 -1.88
N LEU A 107 -8.33 -32.73 -0.86
CA LEU A 107 -7.61 -31.46 -0.94
C LEU A 107 -6.41 -31.59 -1.90
N ASP A 108 -6.65 -31.55 -3.20
CA ASP A 108 -5.59 -31.28 -4.18
C ASP A 108 -5.46 -29.76 -4.36
N GLU A 109 -4.31 -29.23 -3.93
CA GLU A 109 -3.96 -27.79 -3.91
C GLU A 109 -3.04 -27.40 -5.08
N ASP A 110 -3.17 -28.00 -6.27
CA ASP A 110 -2.29 -27.68 -7.38
C ASP A 110 -2.55 -26.26 -7.91
N VAL A 111 -1.71 -25.31 -7.48
CA VAL A 111 -1.62 -23.97 -8.07
C VAL A 111 -0.60 -23.98 -9.20
N PRO A 112 -0.94 -23.49 -10.41
CA PRO A 112 0.03 -23.43 -11.50
C PRO A 112 1.26 -22.57 -11.13
N PHE A 113 2.42 -22.88 -11.71
CA PHE A 113 3.66 -22.13 -11.48
C PHE A 113 3.76 -20.88 -12.36
N GLN A 114 4.32 -19.79 -11.81
CA GLN A 114 4.70 -18.59 -12.56
C GLN A 114 6.07 -18.08 -12.08
N SER A 115 6.96 -17.74 -13.03
CA SER A 115 8.21 -17.04 -12.73
C SER A 115 7.92 -15.60 -12.29
N ILE A 116 8.46 -15.19 -11.13
CA ILE A 116 8.36 -13.79 -10.66
C ILE A 116 9.12 -12.87 -11.62
N ASP A 117 10.34 -13.26 -12.03
CA ASP A 117 11.17 -12.52 -12.96
C ASP A 117 10.44 -12.19 -14.27
N ASP A 118 9.66 -13.14 -14.78
CA ASP A 118 8.89 -12.93 -16.01
C ASP A 118 7.77 -11.91 -15.80
N ILE A 119 7.12 -11.90 -14.62
CA ILE A 119 6.10 -10.89 -14.28
C ILE A 119 6.74 -9.51 -14.10
N LEU A 120 7.89 -9.44 -13.43
CA LEU A 120 8.57 -8.17 -13.15
C LEU A 120 9.15 -7.53 -14.42
N ARG A 121 9.60 -8.34 -15.40
CA ARG A 121 10.20 -7.90 -16.67
C ARG A 121 9.23 -7.75 -17.82
N ALA A 122 8.03 -8.34 -17.74
CA ALA A 122 7.05 -8.26 -18.82
C ALA A 122 6.61 -6.80 -19.03
N ARG A 123 6.91 -6.25 -20.22
CA ARG A 123 6.35 -4.97 -20.67
C ARG A 123 4.92 -5.18 -21.17
N ARG A 124 4.01 -4.32 -20.73
CA ARG A 124 2.57 -4.36 -21.04
C ARG A 124 2.25 -4.05 -22.51
N ASP A 125 1.59 -5.01 -23.14
CA ASP A 125 0.64 -4.78 -24.23
C ASP A 125 -0.80 -5.17 -23.78
N GLY A 126 -1.07 -5.24 -22.47
CA GLY A 126 -2.36 -5.69 -21.89
C GLY A 126 -2.56 -7.22 -21.85
N GLU A 127 -1.74 -7.99 -22.57
CA GLU A 127 -1.84 -9.46 -22.63
C GLU A 127 -1.51 -10.16 -21.31
N LEU A 128 -0.54 -9.65 -20.53
CA LEU A 128 -0.14 -10.27 -19.25
C LEU A 128 -1.30 -10.34 -18.25
N PHE A 129 -2.12 -9.28 -18.17
CA PHE A 129 -3.26 -9.22 -17.26
C PHE A 129 -4.30 -10.28 -17.61
N THR A 130 -4.66 -10.37 -18.88
CA THR A 130 -5.64 -11.34 -19.37
C THR A 130 -5.11 -12.76 -19.23
N TYR A 131 -3.84 -12.97 -19.55
CA TYR A 131 -3.14 -14.25 -19.36
C TYR A 131 -3.16 -14.70 -17.89
N LEU A 132 -2.77 -13.82 -16.95
CA LEU A 132 -2.73 -14.14 -15.53
C LEU A 132 -4.14 -14.43 -14.98
N LEU A 133 -5.14 -13.62 -15.37
CA LEU A 133 -6.51 -13.91 -14.99
C LEU A 133 -7.03 -15.22 -15.60
N ASP A 134 -6.74 -15.52 -16.85
CA ASP A 134 -7.19 -16.77 -17.49
C ASP A 134 -6.58 -18.01 -16.86
N ARG A 135 -5.30 -17.91 -16.47
CA ARG A 135 -4.53 -19.01 -15.91
C ARG A 135 -4.74 -19.20 -14.40
N TYR A 136 -4.97 -18.14 -13.64
CA TYR A 136 -4.95 -18.17 -12.17
C TYR A 136 -6.26 -17.76 -11.48
N ALA A 137 -7.27 -17.24 -12.20
CA ALA A 137 -8.51 -16.76 -11.55
C ALA A 137 -9.24 -17.83 -10.73
N THR A 138 -9.22 -19.09 -11.16
CA THR A 138 -9.84 -20.20 -10.41
C THR A 138 -9.05 -20.59 -9.17
N HIS A 139 -7.78 -20.18 -9.08
CA HIS A 139 -6.88 -20.44 -7.95
C HIS A 139 -6.68 -19.20 -7.06
N SER A 140 -7.49 -18.17 -7.23
CA SER A 140 -7.31 -16.87 -6.57
C SER A 140 -8.53 -16.50 -5.72
N GLY A 141 -8.68 -17.12 -4.55
CA GLY A 141 -9.63 -16.69 -3.52
C GLY A 141 -9.09 -15.50 -2.71
N LEU A 142 -8.99 -14.35 -3.37
CA LEU A 142 -8.58 -13.08 -2.76
C LEU A 142 -9.72 -12.06 -2.85
N SER A 143 -9.95 -11.34 -1.76
CA SER A 143 -10.98 -10.30 -1.69
C SER A 143 -10.44 -8.92 -2.11
N GLY A 144 -11.33 -7.94 -2.28
CA GLY A 144 -11.03 -6.60 -2.80
C GLY A 144 -11.41 -6.40 -4.27
N VAL A 145 -11.76 -5.16 -4.62
CA VAL A 145 -12.26 -4.77 -5.96
C VAL A 145 -11.17 -4.84 -7.03
N GLN A 146 -9.91 -4.64 -6.62
CA GLN A 146 -8.75 -4.66 -7.51
C GLN A 146 -8.47 -6.07 -8.06
N PRO A 147 -8.20 -6.20 -9.37
CA PRO A 147 -7.76 -7.46 -9.95
C PRO A 147 -6.45 -7.96 -9.34
N LYS A 148 -6.51 -9.12 -8.68
CA LYS A 148 -5.36 -9.75 -8.03
C LYS A 148 -5.38 -11.25 -8.24
N VAL A 149 -4.19 -11.83 -8.39
CA VAL A 149 -4.03 -13.27 -8.55
C VAL A 149 -3.00 -13.80 -7.57
N MET A 150 -3.24 -15.02 -7.11
CA MET A 150 -2.29 -15.78 -6.32
C MET A 150 -1.41 -16.62 -7.24
N ILE A 151 -0.09 -16.47 -7.09
CA ILE A 151 0.89 -17.22 -7.87
C ILE A 151 1.82 -18.03 -6.96
N ARG A 152 2.34 -19.12 -7.51
CA ARG A 152 3.45 -19.87 -6.93
C ARG A 152 4.74 -19.48 -7.65
N ALA A 153 5.65 -18.86 -6.91
CA ALA A 153 6.97 -18.48 -7.40
C ALA A 153 7.88 -19.69 -7.61
N LEU A 154 8.66 -19.69 -8.70
CA LEU A 154 9.70 -20.67 -8.95
C LEU A 154 11.03 -20.17 -8.32
N GLY A 155 11.43 -20.75 -7.19
CA GLY A 155 12.82 -20.68 -6.72
C GLY A 155 13.32 -19.43 -5.98
N GLU A 156 12.52 -18.39 -5.73
CA GLU A 156 13.01 -17.18 -5.04
C GLU A 156 11.97 -16.59 -4.08
N LYS A 157 12.36 -16.32 -2.83
CA LYS A 157 11.68 -15.34 -1.98
C LYS A 157 12.22 -13.98 -2.36
N ILE A 158 11.37 -12.95 -2.31
CA ILE A 158 11.77 -11.54 -2.54
C ILE A 158 12.93 -11.12 -1.60
N SER A 159 13.09 -11.81 -0.47
CA SER A 159 14.22 -11.70 0.45
C SER A 159 15.16 -12.92 0.34
N ASP A 160 16.39 -12.68 -0.11
CA ASP A 160 17.55 -13.59 -0.19
C ASP A 160 17.50 -14.81 -1.15
N LEU A 161 18.45 -14.78 -2.10
CA LEU A 161 18.81 -15.78 -3.14
C LEU A 161 19.38 -17.11 -2.60
N LYS A 162 18.88 -17.61 -1.46
CA LYS A 162 19.21 -18.96 -0.97
C LYS A 162 17.93 -19.69 -0.55
N VAL A 163 17.05 -19.92 -1.51
CA VAL A 163 15.85 -20.72 -1.26
C VAL A 163 16.19 -22.20 -1.25
N ARG A 164 15.74 -22.84 -0.16
CA ARG A 164 15.59 -24.28 -0.01
C ARG A 164 14.66 -24.79 -1.11
N ASN A 165 15.17 -25.68 -1.96
CA ASN A 165 14.37 -26.54 -2.81
C ASN A 165 13.58 -27.51 -1.94
N SER A 166 12.40 -27.12 -1.46
CA SER A 166 11.44 -28.09 -0.92
C SER A 166 10.36 -28.37 -1.96
N PRO A 167 10.30 -29.59 -2.51
CA PRO A 167 9.23 -30.02 -3.42
C PRO A 167 7.82 -29.99 -2.80
N SER A 168 7.69 -29.74 -1.48
CA SER A 168 6.47 -29.90 -0.70
C SER A 168 5.51 -28.70 -0.68
N ILE A 169 5.90 -27.52 -1.15
CA ILE A 169 5.04 -26.32 -1.07
C ILE A 169 4.13 -26.25 -2.29
N MET A 170 2.98 -26.91 -2.27
CA MET A 170 2.10 -26.98 -3.46
C MET A 170 1.25 -25.72 -3.71
N SER A 171 1.36 -24.68 -2.87
CA SER A 171 0.45 -23.54 -2.86
C SER A 171 1.04 -22.21 -3.32
N ALA A 172 0.16 -21.21 -3.51
CA ALA A 172 0.55 -19.86 -3.88
C ALA A 172 1.33 -19.16 -2.75
N THR A 173 2.44 -18.54 -3.10
CA THR A 173 3.36 -17.86 -2.17
C THR A 173 3.30 -16.34 -2.27
N HIS A 174 2.81 -15.81 -3.40
CA HIS A 174 2.76 -14.38 -3.66
C HIS A 174 1.40 -13.95 -4.19
N ILE A 175 1.08 -12.69 -3.94
CA ILE A 175 -0.06 -11.97 -4.50
C ILE A 175 0.48 -11.00 -5.53
N VAL A 176 0.02 -11.11 -6.76
CA VAL A 176 0.27 -10.12 -7.81
C VAL A 176 -0.97 -9.24 -7.91
N LYS A 177 -0.80 -7.95 -7.67
CA LYS A 177 -1.84 -6.96 -7.91
C LYS A 177 -1.56 -6.24 -9.21
N MET A 178 -2.62 -6.02 -9.97
CA MET A 178 -2.62 -5.32 -11.24
C MET A 178 -3.82 -4.37 -11.28
N TRP A 179 -3.76 -3.40 -12.18
CA TRP A 179 -4.77 -2.34 -12.26
C TRP A 179 -5.06 -2.02 -13.71
N ASP A 180 -6.31 -1.61 -13.91
CA ASP A 180 -6.74 -0.97 -15.12
C ASP A 180 -6.07 0.42 -15.19
N GLU A 181 -5.22 0.60 -16.20
CA GLU A 181 -4.44 1.82 -16.40
C GLU A 181 -5.33 2.99 -16.82
N ASP A 182 -6.46 2.69 -17.48
CA ASP A 182 -7.41 3.71 -17.93
C ASP A 182 -8.23 4.29 -16.76
N GLU A 183 -8.43 3.51 -15.69
CA GLU A 183 -9.19 3.93 -14.50
C GLU A 183 -8.28 4.45 -13.38
N TYR A 184 -7.17 3.75 -13.10
CA TYR A 184 -6.26 4.04 -11.99
C TYR A 184 -4.79 3.92 -12.41
N PRO A 185 -4.26 4.91 -13.15
CA PRO A 185 -2.89 4.87 -13.63
C PRO A 185 -1.87 4.84 -12.48
N GLU A 186 -0.79 4.08 -12.66
CA GLU A 186 0.34 3.96 -11.72
C GLU A 186 -0.07 3.59 -10.26
N LEU A 187 -1.23 2.94 -10.07
CA LEU A 187 -1.71 2.51 -8.76
C LEU A 187 -0.77 1.49 -8.08
N ALA A 188 -0.01 0.74 -8.89
CA ALA A 188 1.12 -0.08 -8.45
C ALA A 188 2.16 0.70 -7.65
N ALA A 189 2.63 1.78 -8.27
CA ALA A 189 3.69 2.60 -7.75
C ALA A 189 3.18 3.35 -6.52
N ASN A 190 1.92 3.79 -6.55
CA ASN A 190 1.25 4.38 -5.40
C ASN A 190 1.28 3.42 -4.18
N GLU A 191 0.83 2.17 -4.34
CA GLU A 191 0.89 1.19 -3.24
C GLU A 191 2.34 0.91 -2.81
N PHE A 192 3.26 0.75 -3.77
CA PHE A 192 4.68 0.53 -3.49
C PHE A 192 5.29 1.63 -2.62
N PHE A 193 5.06 2.90 -2.95
CA PHE A 193 5.59 4.01 -2.16
C PHE A 193 4.90 4.13 -0.79
N CYS A 194 3.58 3.91 -0.71
CA CYS A 194 2.87 3.89 0.56
C CYS A 194 3.37 2.78 1.50
N LEU A 195 3.59 1.56 0.98
CA LEU A 195 4.17 0.45 1.76
C LEU A 195 5.62 0.74 2.18
N ASN A 196 6.41 1.42 1.35
CA ASN A 196 7.74 1.90 1.75
C ASN A 196 7.69 2.89 2.92
N VAL A 197 6.69 3.80 2.95
CA VAL A 197 6.49 4.70 4.11
C VAL A 197 6.14 3.90 5.35
N ALA A 198 5.24 2.92 5.27
CA ALA A 198 4.90 2.04 6.39
C ALA A 198 6.14 1.29 6.90
N LYS A 199 6.98 0.77 6.00
CA LYS A 199 8.25 0.12 6.32
C LYS A 199 9.24 1.05 7.03
N LYS A 200 9.40 2.28 6.54
CA LYS A 200 10.27 3.32 7.14
C LYS A 200 9.78 3.74 8.52
N LEU A 201 8.46 3.77 8.70
CA LEU A 201 7.83 3.94 10.00
C LEU A 201 8.07 2.71 10.90
N GLY A 202 8.65 1.61 10.44
CA GLY A 202 8.84 0.41 11.26
C GLY A 202 7.52 -0.29 11.62
N LEU A 203 6.49 -0.12 10.79
CA LEU A 203 5.36 -1.04 10.76
C LEU A 203 5.81 -2.31 10.02
N GLU A 204 5.27 -3.44 10.44
CA GLU A 204 5.50 -4.69 9.74
C GLU A 204 4.79 -4.65 8.39
N VAL A 205 5.52 -4.95 7.33
CA VAL A 205 5.01 -5.06 5.96
C VAL A 205 5.55 -6.36 5.36
N PRO A 206 4.76 -7.09 4.57
CA PRO A 206 5.29 -8.23 3.83
C PRO A 206 6.39 -7.77 2.85
N PRO A 207 7.33 -8.63 2.46
CA PRO A 207 8.21 -8.35 1.32
C PRO A 207 7.40 -8.01 0.06
N PHE A 208 7.80 -6.95 -0.64
CA PHE A 208 7.12 -6.51 -1.87
C PHE A 208 8.11 -5.96 -2.89
N GLN A 209 7.76 -6.06 -4.17
CA GLN A 209 8.52 -5.54 -5.31
C GLN A 209 7.58 -4.96 -6.36
N LEU A 210 7.99 -3.86 -6.99
CA LEU A 210 7.32 -3.24 -8.13
C LEU A 210 7.94 -3.79 -9.43
N SER A 211 7.13 -4.05 -10.46
CA SER A 211 7.63 -4.41 -11.79
C SER A 211 8.41 -3.26 -12.43
N ASP A 212 9.34 -3.58 -13.34
CA ASP A 212 10.21 -2.60 -13.98
C ASP A 212 9.41 -1.53 -14.75
N ASP A 213 8.26 -1.94 -15.30
CA ASP A 213 7.34 -1.09 -16.03
C ASP A 213 6.31 -0.38 -15.12
N GLY A 214 6.29 -0.63 -13.81
CA GLY A 214 5.32 -0.03 -12.89
C GLY A 214 3.90 -0.58 -13.01
N GLY A 215 3.70 -1.61 -13.82
CA GLY A 215 2.41 -2.20 -14.15
C GLY A 215 1.95 -3.31 -13.20
N ALA A 216 2.78 -3.79 -12.28
CA ALA A 216 2.43 -4.81 -11.28
C ALA A 216 3.20 -4.61 -9.97
N ILE A 217 2.61 -5.03 -8.84
CA ILE A 217 3.29 -5.12 -7.55
C ILE A 217 3.11 -6.55 -7.06
N VAL A 218 4.22 -7.17 -6.71
CA VAL A 218 4.29 -8.54 -6.20
C VAL A 218 4.52 -8.46 -4.70
N ILE A 219 3.67 -9.11 -3.92
CA ILE A 219 3.70 -9.10 -2.46
C ILE A 219 3.80 -10.54 -1.95
N GLU A 220 4.78 -10.83 -1.10
CA GLU A 220 4.90 -12.13 -0.44
C GLU A 220 3.76 -12.30 0.59
N ARG A 221 3.14 -13.47 0.61
CA ARG A 221 2.08 -13.79 1.56
C ARG A 221 2.64 -13.89 2.98
N PHE A 222 2.09 -13.11 3.90
CA PHE A 222 2.47 -13.17 5.31
C PHE A 222 1.76 -14.28 6.09
N ASP A 223 0.74 -14.91 5.52
CA ASP A 223 -0.04 -15.98 6.14
C ASP A 223 0.58 -17.37 5.93
N VAL A 224 1.80 -17.44 5.38
CA VAL A 224 2.55 -18.69 5.15
C VAL A 224 3.93 -18.58 5.79
N ILE A 225 4.19 -19.39 6.82
CA ILE A 225 5.47 -19.45 7.53
C ILE A 225 5.93 -20.90 7.58
N ASP A 226 7.13 -21.19 7.08
CA ASP A 226 7.72 -22.55 7.07
C ASP A 226 6.71 -23.63 6.60
N ASP A 227 6.05 -23.35 5.47
CA ASP A 227 5.05 -24.23 4.83
C ASP A 227 3.76 -24.45 5.64
N THR A 228 3.58 -23.69 6.72
CA THR A 228 2.40 -23.72 7.56
C THR A 228 1.57 -22.48 7.35
N TYR A 229 0.26 -22.65 7.18
CA TYR A 229 -0.66 -21.53 7.07
C TYR A 229 -1.02 -21.00 8.44
N LEU A 230 -0.86 -19.69 8.63
CA LEU A 230 -1.49 -18.99 9.74
C LEU A 230 -2.99 -18.84 9.47
N GLY A 231 -3.78 -18.77 10.53
CA GLY A 231 -5.10 -18.16 10.46
C GLY A 231 -4.95 -16.67 10.17
N PHE A 232 -5.86 -16.15 9.36
CA PHE A 232 -5.98 -14.74 9.06
C PHE A 232 -7.46 -14.37 9.13
N GLU A 233 -7.78 -13.29 9.81
CA GLU A 233 -9.14 -12.75 9.89
C GLU A 233 -9.11 -11.23 9.78
N ASP A 234 -9.91 -10.67 8.87
CA ASP A 234 -10.07 -9.23 8.75
C ASP A 234 -11.02 -8.67 9.82
N PHE A 235 -11.07 -7.35 9.96
CA PHE A 235 -11.92 -6.74 10.97
C PHE A 235 -13.42 -6.75 10.59
N CYS A 236 -13.81 -7.15 9.38
CA CYS A 236 -15.21 -7.50 9.13
C CYS A 236 -15.59 -8.75 9.92
N VAL A 237 -14.76 -9.80 9.85
CA VAL A 237 -14.99 -11.05 10.60
C VAL A 237 -15.02 -10.78 12.11
N LEU A 238 -14.05 -10.03 12.65
CA LEU A 238 -14.01 -9.70 14.08
C LEU A 238 -15.21 -8.88 14.58
N ASN A 239 -15.94 -8.25 13.68
CA ASN A 239 -17.15 -7.49 13.96
C ASN A 239 -18.44 -8.25 13.61
N ALA A 240 -18.34 -9.49 13.14
CA ALA A 240 -19.44 -10.28 12.59
C ALA A 240 -20.20 -9.54 11.46
N LEU A 241 -19.45 -8.86 10.60
CA LEU A 241 -19.97 -8.13 9.44
C LEU A 241 -19.58 -8.84 8.15
N GLY A 242 -20.49 -8.87 7.17
CA GLY A 242 -20.17 -9.32 5.81
C GLY A 242 -19.40 -8.25 5.02
N THR A 243 -18.95 -8.61 3.81
CA THR A 243 -18.13 -7.73 2.96
C THR A 243 -18.88 -6.45 2.55
N ALA A 244 -20.20 -6.54 2.33
CA ALA A 244 -21.04 -5.38 2.00
C ALA A 244 -21.07 -4.31 3.11
N ASP A 245 -20.78 -4.70 4.36
CA ASP A 245 -20.78 -3.80 5.52
C ASP A 245 -19.36 -3.31 5.88
N LYS A 246 -18.37 -3.43 4.98
CA LYS A 246 -16.97 -3.06 5.24
C LYS A 246 -16.73 -1.59 5.62
N TYR A 247 -17.62 -0.68 5.21
CA TYR A 247 -17.59 0.75 5.54
C TYR A 247 -18.47 1.11 6.75
N LYS A 248 -19.02 0.13 7.48
CA LYS A 248 -20.02 0.37 8.53
C LYS A 248 -19.41 0.52 9.91
N GLY A 249 -19.56 1.72 10.46
CA GLY A 249 -19.27 2.02 11.87
C GLY A 249 -18.13 3.02 12.02
N SER A 250 -17.36 2.86 13.10
CA SER A 250 -16.34 3.82 13.48
C SER A 250 -15.03 3.14 13.81
N TYR A 251 -13.91 3.81 13.57
CA TYR A 251 -12.58 3.26 13.88
C TYR A 251 -12.44 2.90 15.36
N GLU A 252 -13.00 3.70 16.26
CA GLU A 252 -12.94 3.48 17.71
C GLU A 252 -13.62 2.17 18.13
N THR A 253 -14.80 1.89 17.56
CA THR A 253 -15.63 0.76 17.96
C THR A 253 -15.30 -0.50 17.17
N ARG A 254 -14.95 -0.34 15.89
CA ARG A 254 -14.73 -1.43 14.97
C ARG A 254 -13.28 -1.84 14.87
N LEU A 255 -12.30 -0.98 15.19
CA LEU A 255 -10.88 -1.36 15.26
C LEU A 255 -10.36 -1.37 16.70
N PHE A 256 -10.20 -0.20 17.33
CA PHE A 256 -9.49 -0.08 18.61
C PHE A 256 -10.16 -0.85 19.75
N LYS A 257 -11.50 -0.90 19.78
CA LYS A 257 -12.24 -1.72 20.75
C LYS A 257 -12.08 -3.22 20.47
N ARG A 258 -12.09 -3.65 19.20
CA ARG A 258 -11.92 -5.07 18.83
C ARG A 258 -10.53 -5.58 19.26
N VAL A 259 -9.48 -4.78 19.07
CA VAL A 259 -8.14 -5.12 19.55
C VAL A 259 -8.14 -5.43 21.05
N ARG A 260 -8.77 -4.60 21.87
CA ARG A 260 -8.88 -4.86 23.32
C ARG A 260 -9.68 -6.10 23.69
N GLU A 261 -10.65 -6.50 22.85
CA GLU A 261 -11.50 -7.66 23.12
C GLU A 261 -10.84 -8.98 22.70
N PHE A 262 -10.03 -8.97 21.65
CA PHE A 262 -9.43 -10.18 21.08
C PHE A 262 -7.96 -10.38 21.43
N MET A 263 -7.16 -9.32 21.59
CA MET A 263 -5.74 -9.46 21.90
C MET A 263 -5.53 -9.78 23.38
N ALA A 264 -4.44 -10.48 23.69
CA ALA A 264 -4.03 -10.69 25.08
C ALA A 264 -3.76 -9.34 25.77
N PRO A 265 -4.10 -9.18 27.07
CA PRO A 265 -3.87 -7.94 27.80
C PRO A 265 -2.39 -7.48 27.81
N THR A 266 -1.46 -8.42 27.76
CA THR A 266 0.00 -8.15 27.72
C THR A 266 0.44 -7.51 26.41
N ASP A 267 -0.17 -7.87 25.28
CA ASP A 267 0.21 -7.40 23.95
C ASP A 267 -0.61 -6.19 23.50
N THR A 268 -1.80 -6.02 24.08
CA THR A 268 -2.78 -4.98 23.73
C THR A 268 -2.16 -3.58 23.63
N PRO A 269 -1.35 -3.08 24.59
CA PRO A 269 -0.74 -1.75 24.48
C PRO A 269 0.14 -1.58 23.23
N SER A 270 0.97 -2.59 22.92
CA SER A 270 1.85 -2.56 21.75
C SER A 270 1.06 -2.61 20.44
N VAL A 271 0.02 -3.44 20.39
CA VAL A 271 -0.86 -3.55 19.21
C VAL A 271 -1.65 -2.26 18.98
N LEU A 272 -2.21 -1.65 20.03
CA LEU A 272 -2.92 -0.36 19.92
C LEU A 272 -1.99 0.76 19.44
N GLU A 273 -0.74 0.78 19.90
CA GLU A 273 0.26 1.73 19.42
C GLU A 273 0.58 1.53 17.93
N LYS A 274 0.81 0.30 17.47
CA LYS A 274 1.01 -0.01 16.05
C LYS A 274 -0.20 0.41 15.22
N LEU A 275 -1.42 0.10 15.69
CA LEU A 275 -2.66 0.46 15.02
C LEU A 275 -2.86 1.98 14.95
N PHE A 276 -2.52 2.72 16.00
CA PHE A 276 -2.54 4.18 15.99
C PHE A 276 -1.59 4.76 14.93
N ARG A 277 -0.37 4.22 14.84
CA ARG A 277 0.62 4.66 13.84
C ARG A 277 0.12 4.40 12.41
N LEU A 278 -0.48 3.23 12.16
CA LEU A 278 -1.11 2.91 10.88
C LEU A 278 -2.31 3.83 10.58
N PHE A 279 -3.15 4.12 11.57
CA PHE A 279 -4.29 5.02 11.41
C PHE A 279 -3.83 6.46 11.08
N ALA A 280 -2.83 6.97 11.81
CA ALA A 280 -2.22 8.27 11.54
C ALA A 280 -1.58 8.31 10.15
N LEU A 281 -0.93 7.23 9.72
CA LEU A 281 -0.39 7.09 8.38
C LEU A 281 -1.49 7.16 7.31
N ASN A 282 -2.59 6.43 7.46
CA ASN A 282 -3.74 6.49 6.55
C ASN A 282 -4.31 7.92 6.43
N CYS A 283 -4.39 8.66 7.53
CA CYS A 283 -4.78 10.07 7.51
C CYS A 283 -3.78 10.94 6.75
N ALA A 284 -2.48 10.71 6.95
CA ALA A 284 -1.41 11.51 6.35
C ALA A 284 -1.27 11.25 4.83
N ILE A 285 -1.41 10.00 4.38
CA ILE A 285 -1.36 9.66 2.95
C ILE A 285 -2.71 9.85 2.24
N ARG A 286 -3.77 10.27 2.97
CA ARG A 286 -5.14 10.43 2.47
C ARG A 286 -5.71 9.15 1.84
N ASN A 287 -5.63 8.04 2.58
CA ASN A 287 -6.22 6.76 2.19
C ASN A 287 -7.70 6.68 2.60
N GLY A 288 -8.58 7.11 1.70
CA GLY A 288 -10.04 7.08 1.91
C GLY A 288 -10.64 5.67 1.87
N ASP A 289 -9.88 4.66 1.42
CA ASP A 289 -10.34 3.26 1.33
C ASP A 289 -9.82 2.38 2.49
N ALA A 290 -9.34 2.98 3.58
CA ALA A 290 -8.90 2.26 4.79
C ALA A 290 -10.08 1.64 5.58
N HIS A 291 -10.82 0.72 4.97
CA HIS A 291 -12.01 0.08 5.55
C HIS A 291 -11.67 -1.18 6.36
N LEU A 292 -12.68 -1.84 6.95
CA LEU A 292 -12.46 -2.97 7.88
C LEU A 292 -11.69 -4.16 7.30
N LYS A 293 -11.68 -4.36 5.98
CA LYS A 293 -10.90 -5.44 5.35
C LYS A 293 -9.40 -5.14 5.19
N ASN A 294 -8.98 -3.87 5.34
CA ASN A 294 -7.57 -3.43 5.30
C ASN A 294 -6.87 -3.56 6.65
N PHE A 295 -7.58 -4.10 7.64
CA PHE A 295 -7.03 -4.45 8.93
C PHE A 295 -7.35 -5.92 9.16
N GLY A 296 -6.40 -6.65 9.74
CA GLY A 296 -6.59 -8.04 10.07
C GLY A 296 -5.71 -8.49 11.23
N ILE A 297 -5.99 -9.69 11.68
CA ILE A 297 -5.18 -10.41 12.67
C ILE A 297 -4.63 -11.68 12.04
N THR A 298 -3.51 -12.14 12.56
CA THR A 298 -2.94 -13.46 12.25
C THR A 298 -2.78 -14.26 13.52
N TYR A 299 -2.85 -15.58 13.41
CA TYR A 299 -2.67 -16.49 14.55
C TYR A 299 -2.27 -17.89 14.07
N PRO A 300 -1.43 -18.64 14.81
CA PRO A 300 -1.13 -20.02 14.47
C PRO A 300 -2.32 -20.95 14.77
N GLN A 301 -3.14 -20.61 15.78
CA GLN A 301 -4.34 -21.33 16.16
C GLN A 301 -5.34 -20.37 16.81
N VAL A 302 -6.64 -20.63 16.65
CA VAL A 302 -7.73 -19.73 17.12
C VAL A 302 -7.66 -19.44 18.63
N GLN A 303 -7.20 -20.39 19.44
CA GLN A 303 -7.07 -20.25 20.90
C GLN A 303 -5.64 -19.87 21.33
N GLY A 304 -4.78 -19.50 20.39
CA GLY A 304 -3.38 -19.18 20.62
C GLY A 304 -3.12 -17.68 20.68
N ASP A 305 -1.86 -17.31 20.47
CA ASP A 305 -1.45 -15.91 20.44
C ASP A 305 -1.91 -15.25 19.14
N LEU A 306 -2.71 -14.20 19.27
CA LEU A 306 -3.14 -13.37 18.16
C LEU A 306 -2.17 -12.22 17.96
N SER A 307 -1.84 -11.92 16.71
CA SER A 307 -1.04 -10.77 16.31
C SER A 307 -1.82 -9.90 15.33
N ILE A 308 -1.56 -8.60 15.30
CA ILE A 308 -2.03 -7.77 14.19
C ILE A 308 -1.33 -8.23 12.90
N ALA A 309 -2.06 -8.31 11.80
CA ALA A 309 -1.46 -8.65 10.51
C ALA A 309 -0.47 -7.55 10.07
N PRO A 310 0.56 -7.90 9.28
CA PRO A 310 1.36 -6.92 8.57
C PRO A 310 0.49 -5.93 7.78
N VAL A 311 0.97 -4.72 7.54
CA VAL A 311 0.27 -3.71 6.75
C VAL A 311 0.23 -4.14 5.28
N TYR A 312 -0.95 -4.10 4.68
CA TYR A 312 -1.20 -4.40 3.27
C TYR A 312 -2.23 -3.42 2.71
N ASP A 313 -2.27 -3.28 1.37
CA ASP A 313 -3.33 -2.55 0.67
C ASP A 313 -3.45 -1.09 1.15
N LEU A 314 -2.30 -0.42 1.12
CA LEU A 314 -2.12 0.95 1.56
C LEU A 314 -1.92 1.84 0.33
N VAL A 315 -2.83 2.79 0.10
CA VAL A 315 -2.85 3.61 -1.13
C VAL A 315 -3.25 5.05 -0.84
N THR A 316 -2.72 6.00 -1.60
CA THR A 316 -3.21 7.39 -1.62
C THR A 316 -4.37 7.50 -2.60
N THR A 317 -5.60 7.27 -2.12
CA THR A 317 -6.81 7.28 -2.95
C THR A 317 -7.16 8.68 -3.45
N SER A 318 -6.86 9.71 -2.65
CA SER A 318 -7.11 11.11 -3.03
C SER A 318 -6.35 11.59 -4.28
N ALA A 319 -5.36 10.82 -4.75
CA ALA A 319 -4.72 11.09 -6.04
C ALA A 319 -5.67 10.81 -7.22
N TYR A 320 -6.63 9.91 -7.06
CA TYR A 320 -7.60 9.51 -8.09
C TYR A 320 -8.99 10.04 -7.82
N ILE A 321 -9.39 10.13 -6.54
CA ILE A 321 -10.72 10.52 -6.10
C ILE A 321 -10.61 11.85 -5.34
N PRO A 322 -10.89 13.00 -5.98
CA PRO A 322 -10.81 14.29 -5.31
C PRO A 322 -11.79 14.36 -4.13
N ASN A 323 -11.30 14.86 -2.97
CA ASN A 323 -12.08 14.98 -1.73
C ASN A 323 -12.60 13.65 -1.16
N ASP A 324 -11.88 12.56 -1.39
CA ASP A 324 -12.20 11.26 -0.81
C ASP A 324 -12.20 11.33 0.74
N PRO A 325 -13.33 11.07 1.42
CA PRO A 325 -13.41 11.08 2.87
C PRO A 325 -12.84 9.78 3.47
N MET A 326 -12.75 9.69 4.80
CA MET A 326 -12.38 8.44 5.45
C MET A 326 -13.43 7.34 5.24
N ALA A 327 -12.98 6.11 5.05
CA ALA A 327 -13.80 4.91 4.94
C ALA A 327 -14.76 4.67 6.12
N LEU A 328 -14.29 4.94 7.36
CA LEU A 328 -15.08 4.79 8.58
C LEU A 328 -15.16 6.12 9.33
N THR A 329 -16.14 6.24 10.21
CA THR A 329 -16.26 7.43 11.05
C THR A 329 -15.21 7.47 12.15
N LEU A 330 -14.78 8.69 12.50
CA LEU A 330 -14.15 9.02 13.77
C LEU A 330 -15.02 10.09 14.43
N ASP A 331 -15.50 9.80 15.63
CA ASP A 331 -16.45 10.61 16.38
C ASP A 331 -17.68 11.03 15.56
N GLY A 332 -18.22 10.08 14.80
CA GLY A 332 -19.41 10.26 13.97
C GLY A 332 -19.18 11.07 12.68
N SER A 333 -17.94 11.39 12.31
CA SER A 333 -17.62 12.09 11.06
C SER A 333 -16.63 11.29 10.21
N THR A 334 -16.82 11.29 8.89
CA THR A 334 -15.84 10.77 7.92
C THR A 334 -14.85 11.83 7.45
N ARG A 335 -14.91 13.04 8.02
CA ARG A 335 -13.92 14.09 7.76
C ARG A 335 -12.58 13.70 8.36
N TRP A 336 -11.52 13.97 7.62
CA TRP A 336 -10.16 13.78 8.09
C TRP A 336 -9.94 14.51 9.43
N PRO A 337 -9.46 13.81 10.48
CA PRO A 337 -9.22 14.43 11.78
C PRO A 337 -8.05 15.40 11.71
N ASP A 338 -8.10 16.41 12.57
CA ASP A 338 -6.96 17.28 12.84
C ASP A 338 -6.01 16.66 13.89
N ARG A 339 -4.87 17.33 14.10
CA ARG A 339 -3.85 16.89 15.05
C ARG A 339 -4.41 16.69 16.46
N LYS A 340 -5.29 17.58 16.90
CA LYS A 340 -5.88 17.54 18.25
C LYS A 340 -6.71 16.25 18.40
N ARG A 341 -7.53 15.93 17.39
CA ARG A 341 -8.36 14.73 17.41
C ARG A 341 -7.54 13.45 17.32
N LEU A 342 -6.44 13.43 16.56
CA LEU A 342 -5.52 12.29 16.55
C LEU A 342 -4.87 12.05 17.92
N ILE A 343 -4.43 13.11 18.60
CA ILE A 343 -3.85 13.00 19.95
C ILE A 343 -4.90 12.53 20.96
N GLU A 344 -6.13 13.02 20.87
CA GLU A 344 -7.24 12.57 21.71
C GLU A 344 -7.54 11.07 21.50
N LEU A 345 -7.60 10.62 20.24
CA LEU A 345 -7.76 9.21 19.91
C LEU A 345 -6.63 8.36 20.50
N ALA A 346 -5.37 8.79 20.33
CA ALA A 346 -4.20 8.10 20.89
C ALA A 346 -4.29 7.96 22.40
N HIS A 347 -4.73 9.03 23.08
CA HIS A 347 -4.88 9.04 24.53
C HIS A 347 -6.02 8.14 25.00
N VAL A 348 -7.23 8.32 24.46
CA VAL A 348 -8.44 7.64 24.90
C VAL A 348 -8.47 6.18 24.48
N ARG A 349 -8.00 5.86 23.26
CA ARG A 349 -8.11 4.51 22.69
C ARG A 349 -6.82 3.72 22.71
N CYS A 350 -5.66 4.35 22.89
CA CYS A 350 -4.38 3.64 22.91
C CYS A 350 -3.58 3.85 24.19
N GLU A 351 -4.10 4.65 25.14
CA GLU A 351 -3.45 4.95 26.43
C GLU A 351 -2.05 5.57 26.26
N LEU A 352 -1.83 6.22 25.12
CA LEU A 352 -0.59 6.92 24.84
C LEU A 352 -0.59 8.28 25.55
N THR A 353 0.58 8.70 26.03
CA THR A 353 0.75 10.07 26.50
C THR A 353 0.72 11.03 25.31
N PRO A 354 0.28 12.29 25.49
CA PRO A 354 0.28 13.27 24.40
C PRO A 354 1.65 13.38 23.72
N ARG A 355 2.75 13.44 24.51
CA ARG A 355 4.11 13.49 23.98
C ARG A 355 4.46 12.29 23.09
N LYS A 356 4.02 11.08 23.47
CA LYS A 356 4.28 9.88 22.67
C LYS A 356 3.43 9.86 21.39
N ALA A 357 2.17 10.29 21.48
CA ALA A 357 1.32 10.46 20.31
C ALA A 357 1.92 11.47 19.31
N GLU A 358 2.38 12.63 19.79
CA GLU A 358 3.06 13.64 18.97
C GLU A 358 4.32 13.09 18.29
N ALA A 359 5.16 12.36 19.02
CA ALA A 359 6.35 11.73 18.44
C ALA A 359 5.99 10.72 17.33
N HIS A 360 4.87 10.00 17.44
CA HIS A 360 4.41 9.13 16.37
C HIS A 360 3.91 9.91 15.15
N LEU A 361 3.21 11.02 15.33
CA LEU A 361 2.79 11.88 14.21
C LEU A 361 4.00 12.48 13.48
N GLU A 362 5.02 12.90 14.23
CA GLU A 362 6.30 13.36 13.66
C GLU A 362 7.00 12.24 12.88
N ALA A 363 7.09 11.04 13.44
CA ALA A 363 7.69 9.89 12.78
C ALA A 363 6.97 9.49 11.48
N VAL A 364 5.63 9.64 11.41
CA VAL A 364 4.87 9.43 10.17
C VAL A 364 5.33 10.43 9.11
N ALA A 365 5.40 11.72 9.45
CA ALA A 365 5.84 12.74 8.50
C ALA A 365 7.32 12.60 8.11
N ASP A 366 8.19 12.15 9.03
CA ASP A 366 9.60 11.86 8.71
C ASP A 366 9.72 10.70 7.72
N ALA A 367 8.99 9.60 7.97
CA ALA A 367 8.98 8.45 7.06
C ALA A 367 8.46 8.81 5.65
N MET A 368 7.45 9.68 5.57
CA MET A 368 6.95 10.19 4.29
C MET A 368 7.98 11.09 3.60
N ALA A 369 8.67 11.94 4.35
CA ALA A 369 9.71 12.82 3.82
C ALA A 369 10.93 12.04 3.30
N ASP A 370 11.26 10.90 3.93
CA ASP A 370 12.32 10.01 3.47
C ASP A 370 12.00 9.32 2.13
N VAL A 371 10.72 9.00 1.89
CA VAL A 371 10.29 8.27 0.67
C VAL A 371 9.94 9.23 -0.48
N ALA A 372 9.53 10.46 -0.18
CA ALA A 372 9.09 11.43 -1.18
C ALA A 372 10.11 11.72 -2.31
N PRO A 373 11.44 11.79 -2.06
CA PRO A 373 12.43 11.96 -3.12
C PRO A 373 12.45 10.81 -4.14
N ASP A 374 12.36 9.56 -3.68
CA ASP A 374 12.35 8.38 -4.55
C ASP A 374 11.06 8.33 -5.38
N LEU A 375 9.92 8.68 -4.77
CA LEU A 375 8.64 8.83 -5.48
C LEU A 375 8.75 9.88 -6.59
N LYS A 376 9.26 11.07 -6.26
CA LYS A 376 9.43 12.15 -7.26
C LYS A 376 10.33 11.73 -8.40
N ARG A 377 11.44 11.05 -8.10
CA ARG A 377 12.37 10.54 -9.11
C ARG A 377 11.70 9.51 -10.01
N TYR A 378 10.93 8.59 -9.44
CA TYR A 378 10.19 7.58 -10.22
C TYR A 378 9.20 8.23 -11.19
N PHE A 379 8.43 9.22 -10.74
CA PHE A 379 7.43 9.89 -11.57
C PHE A 379 7.99 10.99 -12.50
N ALA A 380 9.27 11.36 -12.38
CA ALA A 380 9.91 12.36 -13.25
C ALA A 380 9.94 11.93 -14.72
N ASP A 381 10.13 10.63 -14.97
CA ASP A 381 10.25 10.03 -16.31
C ASP A 381 8.97 9.28 -16.74
N ARG A 382 7.86 9.44 -16.01
CA ARG A 382 6.58 8.70 -16.17
C ARG A 382 5.38 9.65 -16.14
N GLU A 383 4.18 9.15 -15.84
CA GLU A 383 2.97 9.94 -15.62
C GLU A 383 3.12 10.93 -14.44
N HIS A 384 3.74 12.07 -14.76
CA HIS A 384 4.13 13.07 -13.80
C HIS A 384 2.94 13.64 -13.00
N GLU A 385 1.74 13.68 -13.60
CA GLU A 385 0.53 14.19 -12.94
C GLU A 385 0.06 13.30 -11.77
N VAL A 386 0.16 11.97 -11.88
CA VAL A 386 -0.22 11.07 -10.77
C VAL A 386 0.74 11.27 -9.61
N GLY A 387 2.05 11.28 -9.86
CA GLY A 387 3.06 11.53 -8.84
C GLY A 387 2.89 12.87 -8.13
N GLN A 388 2.58 13.93 -8.88
CA GLN A 388 2.26 15.26 -8.30
C GLN A 388 1.04 15.22 -7.40
N ARG A 389 -0.04 14.54 -7.82
CA ARG A 389 -1.25 14.39 -7.00
C ARG A 389 -1.00 13.61 -5.71
N ILE A 390 -0.18 12.55 -5.76
CA ILE A 390 0.21 11.79 -4.56
C ILE A 390 0.97 12.69 -3.58
N ILE A 391 2.00 13.40 -4.04
CA ILE A 391 2.77 14.33 -3.19
C ILE A 391 1.88 15.42 -2.60
N ALA A 392 0.99 16.03 -3.41
CA ALA A 392 0.09 17.06 -2.93
C ALA A 392 -0.89 16.53 -1.86
N ALA A 393 -1.41 15.31 -2.02
CA ALA A 393 -2.25 14.65 -1.03
C ALA A 393 -1.48 14.40 0.28
N TRP A 394 -0.24 13.91 0.19
CA TRP A 394 0.64 13.69 1.34
C TRP A 394 0.95 15.00 2.08
N GLU A 395 1.30 16.07 1.38
CA GLU A 395 1.53 17.40 1.99
C GLU A 395 0.27 17.91 2.68
N THR A 396 -0.89 17.72 2.06
CA THR A 396 -2.19 18.10 2.62
C THR A 396 -2.48 17.29 3.89
N GLY A 397 -2.21 15.99 3.92
CA GLY A 397 -2.40 15.14 5.11
C GLY A 397 -1.45 15.48 6.26
N ILE A 398 -0.18 15.75 5.96
CA ILE A 398 0.80 16.22 6.96
C ILE A 398 0.35 17.54 7.57
N LYS A 399 -0.09 18.48 6.74
CA LYS A 399 -0.53 19.80 7.19
C LYS A 399 -1.81 19.71 8.02
N ASP A 400 -2.89 19.14 7.49
CA ASP A 400 -4.20 19.26 8.14
C ASP A 400 -4.41 18.21 9.23
N SER A 401 -3.94 16.97 9.02
CA SER A 401 -4.14 15.88 9.98
C SER A 401 -3.01 15.78 11.00
N LEU A 402 -1.75 15.86 10.57
CA LEU A 402 -0.62 15.82 11.53
C LEU A 402 -0.33 17.20 12.15
N GLY A 403 -0.83 18.29 11.55
CA GLY A 403 -0.64 19.65 12.04
C GLY A 403 0.80 20.16 11.88
N LEU A 404 1.55 19.63 10.92
CA LEU A 404 2.96 19.96 10.72
C LEU A 404 3.14 20.86 9.51
N ILE A 405 3.83 21.99 9.70
CA ILE A 405 4.12 22.98 8.66
C ILE A 405 5.54 22.73 8.13
N ARG A 406 5.75 21.55 7.54
CA ARG A 406 7.00 21.21 6.83
C ARG A 406 6.66 20.51 5.53
N GLY A 407 7.35 20.89 4.45
CA GLY A 407 7.25 20.18 3.18
C GLY A 407 7.86 18.79 3.28
N LEU A 408 7.35 17.84 2.49
CA LEU A 408 7.87 16.48 2.39
C LEU A 408 9.31 16.42 1.88
N VAL A 409 9.71 17.46 1.16
CA VAL A 409 11.07 17.62 0.68
C VAL A 409 11.51 18.99 1.19
N PRO A 410 12.73 19.13 1.76
CA PRO A 410 13.34 20.44 1.83
C PRO A 410 13.21 21.03 0.44
N ALA A 411 12.65 22.23 0.30
CA ALA A 411 12.57 22.87 -1.01
C ALA A 411 13.92 22.63 -1.68
N GLU A 412 13.94 21.93 -2.83
CA GLU A 412 15.13 21.94 -3.66
C GLU A 412 15.50 23.41 -3.69
N LYS A 413 16.70 23.76 -3.20
CA LYS A 413 17.21 25.10 -3.48
C LYS A 413 17.05 25.18 -4.98
N PRO A 414 16.12 26.02 -5.49
CA PRO A 414 15.58 25.86 -6.83
C PRO A 414 16.79 25.68 -7.71
N ALA A 415 16.89 24.52 -8.37
CA ALA A 415 18.01 24.20 -9.23
C ALA A 415 18.20 25.44 -10.07
N GLN A 416 19.25 26.23 -9.76
CA GLN A 416 19.24 27.69 -9.94
C GLN A 416 18.52 27.97 -11.23
N GLU A 417 17.27 28.45 -11.11
CA GLU A 417 16.49 28.99 -12.22
C GLU A 417 17.54 29.68 -13.07
N LYS A 418 17.80 29.25 -14.32
CA LYS A 418 18.88 29.81 -15.14
C LYS A 418 18.66 31.31 -15.11
N ARG A 419 19.33 32.00 -14.19
CA ARG A 419 18.91 33.33 -13.77
C ARG A 419 19.11 34.13 -15.03
N LYS A 420 18.03 34.62 -15.64
CA LYS A 420 18.14 35.48 -16.82
C LYS A 420 19.26 36.46 -16.52
N LEU A 421 20.31 36.44 -17.36
CA LEU A 421 21.42 37.37 -17.16
C LEU A 421 20.82 38.77 -17.15
N ALA A 422 21.22 39.59 -16.19
CA ALA A 422 20.90 41.01 -16.29
C ALA A 422 21.49 41.54 -17.61
N SER A 423 20.85 42.51 -18.26
CA SER A 423 21.36 43.11 -19.50
C SER A 423 22.84 43.51 -19.38
N SER A 424 23.23 44.06 -18.22
CA SER A 424 24.62 44.43 -17.91
C SER A 424 25.56 43.23 -17.72
N ASP A 425 25.07 42.07 -17.30
CA ASP A 425 25.88 40.83 -17.25
C ASP A 425 26.16 40.34 -18.68
N GLY A 426 25.17 40.44 -19.57
CA GLY A 426 25.32 40.10 -20.99
C GLY A 426 26.34 40.98 -21.70
N LEU A 427 26.25 42.31 -21.51
CA LEU A 427 27.18 43.28 -22.07
C LEU A 427 28.63 43.01 -21.64
N LEU A 428 28.87 42.71 -20.36
CA LEU A 428 30.21 42.39 -19.88
C LEU A 428 30.75 41.08 -20.49
N LEU A 429 29.94 40.03 -20.58
CA LEU A 429 30.37 38.76 -21.19
C LEU A 429 30.66 38.92 -22.68
N GLU A 430 29.85 39.68 -23.41
CA GLU A 430 30.04 39.94 -24.83
C GLU A 430 31.31 40.76 -25.07
N TYR A 431 31.53 41.81 -24.30
CA TYR A 431 32.75 42.61 -24.34
C TYR A 431 33.99 41.76 -24.04
N LEU A 432 33.97 40.90 -23.00
CA LEU A 432 35.09 40.00 -22.72
C LEU A 432 35.35 39.02 -23.88
N ARG A 433 34.30 38.51 -24.56
CA ARG A 433 34.47 37.66 -25.75
C ARG A 433 35.11 38.42 -26.91
N GLN A 434 34.71 39.68 -27.12
CA GLN A 434 35.30 40.54 -28.14
C GLN A 434 36.77 40.86 -27.87
N GLN A 435 37.16 40.97 -26.59
CA GLN A 435 38.55 41.19 -26.16
C GLN A 435 39.39 39.90 -26.02
N GLY A 436 38.93 38.77 -26.59
CA GLY A 436 39.71 37.52 -26.59
C GLY A 436 39.71 36.77 -25.25
N GLY A 437 38.79 37.10 -24.34
CA GLY A 437 38.55 36.36 -23.12
C GLY A 437 39.12 36.97 -21.84
N SER A 438 39.94 38.01 -21.91
CA SER A 438 40.43 38.72 -20.73
C SER A 438 40.56 40.22 -20.99
N VAL A 439 40.34 41.04 -19.97
CA VAL A 439 40.59 42.48 -20.03
C VAL A 439 41.23 42.96 -18.73
N THR A 440 42.20 43.87 -18.83
CA THR A 440 42.86 44.49 -17.66
C THR A 440 42.55 45.97 -17.61
N GLY A 441 42.03 46.46 -16.47
CA GLY A 441 41.78 47.88 -16.30
C GLY A 441 41.12 48.24 -14.96
N SER A 442 41.13 49.53 -14.64
CA SER A 442 40.36 50.02 -13.50
C SER A 442 38.86 49.90 -13.77
N ILE A 443 38.06 49.68 -12.73
CA ILE A 443 36.60 49.58 -12.87
C ILE A 443 35.98 50.83 -13.49
N ARG A 444 36.54 52.02 -13.24
CA ARG A 444 36.05 53.26 -13.86
C ARG A 444 36.29 53.28 -15.37
N ALA A 445 37.45 52.82 -15.83
CA ALA A 445 37.77 52.77 -17.25
C ALA A 445 36.86 51.77 -17.99
N LEU A 446 36.77 50.55 -17.48
CA LEU A 446 35.93 49.50 -18.07
C LEU A 446 34.44 49.85 -18.05
N ALA A 447 33.96 50.53 -17.00
CA ALA A 447 32.59 50.99 -16.91
C ALA A 447 32.27 52.08 -17.94
N SER A 448 33.23 52.95 -18.23
CA SER A 448 33.11 53.97 -19.28
C SER A 448 33.07 53.36 -20.68
N GLU A 449 33.84 52.31 -20.94
CA GLU A 449 33.84 51.61 -22.24
C GLU A 449 32.54 50.83 -22.48
N LEU A 450 31.95 50.30 -21.42
CA LEU A 450 30.69 49.56 -21.44
C LEU A 450 29.43 50.44 -21.31
N ASP A 451 29.61 51.76 -21.31
CA ASP A 451 28.55 52.77 -21.11
C ASP A 451 27.62 52.43 -19.93
N MET A 452 28.21 52.10 -18.78
CA MET A 452 27.44 51.77 -17.57
C MET A 452 28.06 52.34 -16.29
N PRO A 453 27.28 52.54 -15.21
CA PRO A 453 27.83 53.00 -13.94
C PRO A 453 28.87 52.03 -13.35
N PRO A 454 29.96 52.52 -12.72
CA PRO A 454 30.95 51.67 -12.04
C PRO A 454 30.37 50.74 -10.96
N SER A 455 29.29 51.17 -10.29
CA SER A 455 28.54 50.36 -9.33
C SER A 455 27.83 49.18 -10.01
N THR A 456 27.23 49.40 -11.17
CA THR A 456 26.58 48.38 -12.00
C THR A 456 27.60 47.35 -12.48
N LEU A 457 28.75 47.80 -12.98
CA LEU A 457 29.82 46.91 -13.43
C LEU A 457 30.36 46.05 -12.28
N ASN A 458 30.64 46.64 -11.12
CA ASN A 458 31.06 45.88 -9.93
C ASN A 458 30.03 44.82 -9.51
N ALA A 459 28.74 45.16 -9.57
CA ALA A 459 27.67 44.23 -9.26
C ALA A 459 27.59 43.09 -10.29
N SER A 460 27.76 43.39 -11.58
CA SER A 460 27.81 42.38 -12.65
C SER A 460 29.00 41.43 -12.51
N ILE A 461 30.20 41.96 -12.24
CA ILE A 461 31.40 41.14 -11.97
C ILE A 461 31.14 40.20 -10.78
N LYS A 462 30.59 40.72 -9.68
CA LYS A 462 30.27 39.89 -8.50
C LYS A 462 29.30 38.75 -8.85
N ARG A 463 28.19 39.06 -9.54
CA ARG A 463 27.20 38.05 -9.95
C ARG A 463 27.76 37.02 -10.91
N LEU A 464 28.60 37.42 -11.88
CA LEU A 464 29.20 36.50 -12.85
C LEU A 464 30.28 35.62 -12.23
N ARG A 465 31.05 36.14 -11.25
CA ARG A 465 32.00 35.34 -10.44
C ARG A 465 31.27 34.27 -9.63
N GLU A 466 30.18 34.62 -8.95
CA GLU A 466 29.34 33.67 -8.21
C GLU A 466 28.75 32.56 -9.10
N ARG A 467 28.58 32.83 -10.40
CA ARG A 467 28.10 31.87 -11.40
C ARG A 467 29.21 31.07 -12.10
N GLY A 468 30.47 31.30 -11.73
CA GLY A 468 31.63 30.65 -12.36
C GLY A 468 31.81 31.00 -13.84
N LEU A 469 31.38 32.19 -14.28
CA LEU A 469 31.49 32.64 -15.68
C LEU A 469 32.68 33.56 -15.92
N VAL A 470 33.14 34.27 -14.89
CA VAL A 470 34.33 35.12 -14.95
C VAL A 470 35.18 34.96 -13.69
N ALA A 471 36.48 35.15 -13.81
CA ALA A 471 37.42 35.33 -12.71
C ALA A 471 37.86 36.80 -12.65
N ARG A 472 38.30 37.26 -11.48
CA ARG A 472 38.94 38.58 -11.33
C ARG A 472 40.15 38.46 -10.43
N ASP A 473 41.31 38.82 -10.95
CA ASP A 473 42.58 38.92 -10.22
C ASP A 473 43.13 40.35 -10.34
N GLY A 474 43.12 41.09 -9.23
CA GLY A 474 43.44 42.52 -9.23
C GLY A 474 42.57 43.35 -10.20
N GLN A 475 43.21 43.85 -11.25
CA GLN A 475 42.60 44.66 -12.32
C GLN A 475 42.21 43.84 -13.55
N GLU A 476 42.51 42.54 -13.59
CA GLU A 476 42.19 41.66 -14.71
C GLU A 476 40.86 40.94 -14.47
N ILE A 477 40.03 40.85 -15.51
CA ILE A 477 38.77 40.10 -15.54
C ILE A 477 38.82 39.13 -16.72
N THR A 478 38.64 37.84 -16.44
CA THR A 478 38.83 36.76 -17.44
C THR A 478 37.59 35.89 -17.53
N LEU A 479 37.17 35.48 -18.72
CA LEU A 479 36.13 34.48 -18.94
C LEU A 479 36.62 33.10 -18.50
N ILE A 480 35.78 32.37 -17.78
CA ILE A 480 36.04 30.97 -17.45
C ILE A 480 35.42 30.12 -18.56
N PRO A 481 36.20 29.34 -19.32
CA PRO A 481 35.67 28.40 -20.31
C PRO A 481 34.77 27.37 -19.63
N ARG A 482 33.58 27.11 -20.18
CA ARG A 482 32.80 25.93 -19.81
C ARG A 482 33.25 24.80 -20.73
N GLU A 483 33.71 23.69 -20.16
CA GLU A 483 33.74 22.42 -20.87
C GLU A 483 32.30 22.09 -21.28
N VAL A 484 32.11 21.80 -22.57
CA VAL A 484 30.80 21.49 -23.17
C VAL A 484 30.41 20.07 -22.82
#